data_AF-A0A2E5M1W5-F1
#
_entry.id   AF-A0A2E5M1W5-F1
#
_cell.length_a   1.000
_cell.length_b   1.000
_cell.length_c   1.000
_cell.angle_alpha   90.00
_cell.angle_beta   90.00
_cell.angle_gamma   90.00
#
_symmetry.space_group_name_H-M   'P 1'
#
loop_
_entity.id
_entity.type
_entity.pdbx_description
1 polymer ?
#
loop_
_entity_poly.entity_id
_entity_poly.type
_entity_poly.pdbx_seq_one_letter_code
_entity_poly.pdbx_strand_id
1 'polypeptide(L)' 'MRCPKCSSIEIKVLDTRTGKNETSIRRRRECLNCGYRFTTIEEVLRADLQVVKRDG' A
#
# COMPACT_ATOMS: atom_id res chain seq x y z
N MET A 1 2.91 -6.23 5.42
CA MET A 1 1.60 -6.63 4.85
C MET A 1 1.41 -8.11 5.14
N ARG A 2 0.29 -8.52 5.72
CA ARG A 2 0.00 -9.95 5.99
C ARG A 2 -0.89 -10.52 4.88
N CYS A 3 -0.76 -11.81 4.60
CA CYS A 3 -1.69 -12.49 3.69
C CYS A 3 -3.11 -12.44 4.27
N PRO A 4 -4.13 -11.97 3.53
CA PRO A 4 -5.51 -11.89 4.02
C PRO A 4 -6.15 -13.27 4.27
N LYS A 5 -5.57 -14.35 3.74
CA LYS A 5 -6.09 -15.72 3.86
C LYS A 5 -5.50 -16.47 5.06
N CYS A 6 -4.18 -16.46 5.20
CA CYS A 6 -3.47 -17.24 6.22
C CYS A 6 -2.66 -16.40 7.22
N SER A 7 -2.73 -15.07 7.14
CA SER A 7 -2.02 -14.12 8.00
C SER A 7 -0.48 -14.22 8.00
N SER A 8 0.11 -15.01 7.09
CA SER A 8 1.57 -15.09 6.97
C SER A 8 2.19 -13.77 6.52
N ILE A 9 3.47 -13.58 6.86
CA ILE A 9 4.26 -12.39 6.51
C ILE A 9 5.06 -12.62 5.21
N GLU A 10 5.20 -13.89 4.80
CA GLU A 10 5.90 -14.28 3.58
C GLU A 10 5.04 -14.06 2.34
N ILE A 11 5.30 -12.95 1.66
CA ILE A 11 4.60 -12.50 0.46
C ILE A 11 5.61 -11.97 -0.56
N LYS A 12 5.41 -12.33 -1.82
CA LYS A 12 6.22 -11.91 -2.97
C LYS A 12 5.45 -10.86 -3.77
N VAL A 13 6.15 -9.83 -4.24
CA VAL A 13 5.59 -8.84 -5.19
C VAL A 13 5.75 -9.40 -6.60
N LEU A 14 4.66 -9.44 -7.37
CA LEU A 14 4.65 -9.92 -8.75
C LEU A 14 4.70 -8.74 -9.73
N ASP A 15 3.76 -7.81 -9.60
CA ASP A 15 3.64 -6.65 -10.50
C ASP A 15 3.43 -5.37 -9.69
N THR A 16 4.02 -4.28 -10.17
CA THR A 16 3.77 -2.93 -9.67
C THR A 16 3.26 -2.05 -10.81
N ARG A 17 2.18 -1.32 -10.57
CA ARG A 17 1.61 -0.35 -11.50
C ARG A 17 1.37 0.97 -10.78
N THR A 18 1.76 2.07 -11.40
CA THR A 18 1.45 3.43 -10.92
C THR A 18 0.02 3.82 -11.34
N GLY A 19 -0.69 4.49 -10.44
CA GLY A 19 -2.03 5.03 -10.67
C GLY A 19 -2.03 6.32 -11.47
N LYS A 20 -3.22 6.76 -11.91
CA LYS A 20 -3.44 7.81 -12.92
C LYS A 20 -2.77 9.18 -12.65
N ASN A 21 -2.31 9.47 -11.44
CA ASN A 21 -1.72 10.76 -11.06
C ASN A 21 -0.38 10.61 -10.29
N GLU A 22 0.31 9.47 -10.38
CA GLU A 22 1.51 9.13 -9.59
C GLU A 22 1.33 9.14 -8.06
N THR A 23 0.13 9.45 -7.57
CA THR A 23 -0.20 9.52 -6.14
C THR A 23 -0.54 8.17 -5.52
N SER A 24 -0.72 7.13 -6.33
CA SER A 24 -1.03 5.79 -5.86
C SER A 24 -0.23 4.72 -6.59
N ILE A 25 0.12 3.66 -5.85
CA ILE A 25 0.86 2.51 -6.33
C ILE A 25 0.00 1.28 -6.07
N ARG A 26 -0.34 0.56 -7.14
CA ARG A 26 -0.99 -0.76 -7.07
C ARG A 26 0.06 -1.85 -7.19
N ARG A 27 0.10 -2.75 -6.21
CA ARG A 27 1.01 -3.91 -6.20
C ARG A 27 0.21 -5.20 -6.16
N ARG A 28 0.46 -6.10 -7.12
CA ARG A 28 -0.05 -7.48 -7.09
C ARG A 28 0.95 -8.33 -6.30
N ARG A 29 0.47 -9.03 -5.27
CA ARG A 29 1.26 -9.86 -4.37
C ARG A 29 0.76 -11.29 -4.36
N GLU A 30 1.65 -12.22 -4.06
CA GLU A 30 1.39 -13.64 -3.89
C GLU A 30 1.95 -14.11 -2.56
N CYS A 31 1.16 -14.86 -1.79
CA CYS A 31 1.63 -15.46 -0.55
C CYS A 31 2.48 -16.70 -0.84
N LEU A 32 3.67 -16.78 -0.26
CA LEU A 32 4.57 -17.93 -0.43
C LEU A 32 4.11 -19.17 0.35
N ASN A 33 3.32 -18.98 1.40
CA ASN A 33 2.85 -20.08 2.25
C ASN A 33 1.56 -20.76 1.72
N CYS A 34 0.63 -19.99 1.12
CA CYS A 34 -0.66 -20.53 0.65
C CYS A 34 -0.96 -20.30 -0.83
N GLY A 35 -0.05 -19.65 -1.58
CA GLY A 35 -0.22 -19.34 -3.00
C GLY A 35 -1.29 -18.29 -3.31
N TYR A 36 -1.94 -17.70 -2.31
CA TYR A 36 -3.03 -16.75 -2.52
C TYR A 36 -2.52 -15.44 -3.12
N ARG A 37 -3.17 -14.97 -4.19
CA ARG A 37 -2.83 -13.74 -4.90
C ARG A 37 -3.80 -12.62 -4.54
N PHE A 38 -3.27 -11.46 -4.21
CA PHE A 38 -4.06 -10.28 -3.82
C PHE A 38 -3.40 -8.99 -4.29
N THR A 39 -4.18 -7.92 -4.41
CA THR A 39 -3.69 -6.60 -4.84
C THR A 39 -3.80 -5.63 -3.68
N THR A 40 -2.78 -4.80 -3.51
CA THR A 40 -2.78 -3.73 -2.51
C THR A 40 -2.61 -2.39 -3.17
N ILE A 41 -3.27 -1.38 -2.64
CA ILE A 41 -3.15 0.00 -3.06
C ILE A 41 -2.40 0.73 -1.96
N GLU A 42 -1.30 1.37 -2.31
CA GLU A 42 -0.54 2.29 -1.45
C GLU A 42 -0.77 3.69 -2.01
N GLU A 43 -1.31 4.61 -1.21
CA GLU A 43 -1.60 5.99 -1.65
C GLU A 43 -0.81 6.98 -0.79
N VAL A 44 -0.30 8.05 -1.43
CA VAL A 44 0.39 9.13 -0.74
C VAL A 44 -0.65 10.02 -0.07
N LEU A 45 -0.79 9.89 1.24
CA LEU A 45 -1.59 10.82 2.04
C LEU A 45 -0.79 12.12 2.19
N ARG A 46 -1.17 13.17 1.44
CA ARG A 46 -0.71 14.52 1.71
C ARG A 46 -1.53 15.07 2.86
N ALA A 47 -0.94 15.16 4.05
CA ALA A 47 -1.53 15.93 5.13
C ALA A 47 -1.23 17.41 4.87
N ASP A 48 -2.27 18.25 4.85
CA ASP A 48 -2.08 19.70 4.82
C ASP A 48 -1.47 20.13 6.16
N LEU A 49 -0.30 20.75 6.08
CA LEU A 49 0.45 21.19 7.25
C LEU A 49 -0.16 22.50 7.76
N GLN A 50 -1.03 22.42 8.76
CA GLN A 50 -1.62 23.62 9.38
C GLN A 50 -0.67 24.18 10.44
N VAL A 51 -0.25 25.43 10.25
CA VAL A 51 0.47 26.21 11.27
C VAL A 51 -0.55 26.96 12.11
N VAL A 52 -0.77 26.50 13.34
CA VAL A 52 -1.49 27.27 14.35
C VAL A 52 -0.48 28.18 15.04
N LYS A 53 -0.44 29.45 14.65
CA LYS A 53 0.33 30.44 15.39
C LYS A 53 -0.36 30.73 16.72
N ARG A 54 0.43 30.85 17.79
CA ARG A 54 -0.08 31.22 19.12
C ARG A 54 -0.51 32.69 19.16
N ASP A 55 0.08 33.51 18.28
CA ASP A 55 -0.17 34.94 18.10
C ASP A 55 -0.19 35.18 16.57
N GLY A 56 -1.28 35.71 16.00
CA GLY A 56 -1.55 35.76 14.54
C GLY A 56 -0.41 36.16 13.60
#